data_AF-A0A417Z323-F1
#
_entry.id   AF-A0A417Z323-F1
#
_cell.length_a   1.000
_cell.length_b   1.000
_cell.length_c   1.000
_cell.angle_alpha   90.00
_cell.angle_beta   90.00
_cell.angle_gamma   90.00
#
_symmetry.space_group_name_H-M   'P 1'
#
loop_
_entity.id
_entity.type
_entity.pdbx_description
1 polymer ?
#
loop_
_entity_poly.entity_id
_entity_poly.type
_entity_poly.pdbx_seq_one_letter_code
_entity_poly.pdbx_strand_id
1 'polypeptide(L)'
;MSDLELGTRTATRLCFEHQELLLRLILRLGEAELRRPSALPGWSRAHVVAHLARNADATARRVHGALRGIDEPKYPGGEGQRTKEIEVSVRQSRTDLLADAERSFHVLATAFGKRRQTAGLTGSTWEAEATQ
;
A
#
# COMPACT_ATOMS: atom_id res chain seq x y z
N MET A 1 14.64 20.82 -2.27
CA MET A 1 13.19 20.81 -2.00
C MET A 1 12.79 19.37 -1.80
N SER A 2 12.31 19.01 -0.62
CA SER A 2 11.89 17.63 -0.37
C SER A 2 10.52 17.39 -1.00
N ASP A 3 10.20 16.16 -1.39
CA ASP A 3 8.89 15.82 -1.97
C ASP A 3 7.70 16.19 -1.05
N LEU A 4 7.96 16.45 0.25
CA LEU A 4 6.96 16.90 1.23
C LEU A 4 6.58 18.38 1.10
N GLU A 5 7.33 19.17 0.33
CA GLU A 5 6.99 20.58 0.01
C GLU A 5 6.10 20.69 -1.25
N LEU A 6 5.89 19.58 -1.95
CA LEU A 6 5.01 19.53 -3.10
C LEU A 6 3.56 19.53 -2.59
N GLY A 7 2.76 20.51 -3.02
CA GLY A 7 1.34 20.58 -2.66
C GLY A 7 0.62 19.24 -2.91
N THR A 8 -0.38 18.92 -2.09
CA THR A 8 -1.03 17.60 -1.99
C THR A 8 -1.38 16.95 -3.34
N ARG A 9 -1.80 17.75 -4.34
CA ARG A 9 -2.12 17.26 -5.69
C ARG A 9 -0.89 16.69 -6.41
N THR A 10 0.23 17.38 -6.34
CA THR A 10 1.49 16.96 -6.97
C THR A 10 2.03 15.72 -6.29
N ALA A 11 2.07 15.69 -4.95
CA ALA A 11 2.49 14.51 -4.20
C ALA A 11 1.61 13.29 -4.53
N THR A 12 0.29 13.47 -4.59
CA THR A 12 -0.65 12.40 -4.95
C THR A 12 -0.38 11.86 -6.36
N ARG A 13 -0.20 12.74 -7.36
CA ARG A 13 0.10 12.35 -8.74
C ARG A 13 1.39 11.53 -8.80
N LEU A 14 2.47 12.00 -8.16
CA LEU A 14 3.75 11.31 -8.15
C LEU A 14 3.64 9.92 -7.51
N CYS A 15 2.90 9.79 -6.40
CA CYS A 15 2.67 8.47 -5.79
C CYS A 15 2.00 7.49 -6.76
N PHE A 16 0.99 7.92 -7.53
CA PHE A 16 0.35 7.08 -8.54
C PHE A 16 1.32 6.69 -9.67
N GLU A 17 2.04 7.67 -10.23
CA GLU A 17 3.01 7.43 -11.31
C GLU A 17 4.12 6.46 -10.87
N HIS A 18 4.64 6.61 -9.65
CA HIS A 18 5.67 5.74 -9.11
C HIS A 18 5.15 4.34 -8.75
N GLN A 19 3.90 4.21 -8.30
CA GLN A 19 3.28 2.90 -8.08
C GLN A 19 3.14 2.13 -9.40
N GLU A 20 2.69 2.79 -10.48
CA GLU A 20 2.60 2.19 -11.80
C GLU A 20 3.97 1.81 -12.38
N LEU A 21 4.99 2.64 -12.16
CA LEU A 21 6.36 2.32 -12.53
C LEU A 21 6.88 1.10 -11.76
N LEU A 22 6.67 1.06 -10.45
CA LEU A 22 7.06 -0.06 -9.59
C LEU A 22 6.40 -1.36 -10.05
N LEU A 23 5.10 -1.35 -10.32
CA LEU A 23 4.40 -2.53 -10.82
C LEU A 23 4.99 -3.02 -12.15
N ARG A 24 5.23 -2.10 -13.10
CA ARG A 24 5.87 -2.44 -14.37
C ARG A 24 7.25 -3.07 -14.20
N LEU A 25 8.05 -2.60 -13.24
CA LEU A 25 9.36 -3.19 -12.93
C LEU A 25 9.23 -4.58 -12.30
N ILE A 26 8.30 -4.75 -11.35
CA ILE A 26 8.04 -6.03 -10.68
C ILE A 26 7.57 -7.10 -11.67
N LEU A 27 6.67 -6.76 -12.60
CA LEU A 27 6.13 -7.70 -13.60
C LEU A 27 7.20 -8.27 -14.55
N ARG A 28 8.32 -7.56 -14.73
CA ARG A 28 9.46 -7.99 -15.55
C ARG A 28 10.34 -9.04 -14.87
N LEU A 29 10.21 -9.24 -13.57
CA LEU A 29 11.04 -10.21 -12.84
C LEU A 29 10.68 -11.64 -13.24
N GLY A 30 11.70 -12.43 -13.58
CA GLY A 30 11.56 -13.87 -13.78
C GLY A 30 11.46 -14.64 -12.46
N GLU A 31 11.05 -15.92 -12.53
CA GLU A 31 10.95 -16.82 -11.38
C GLU A 31 12.30 -16.91 -10.65
N ALA A 32 13.39 -17.19 -11.38
CA ALA A 32 14.73 -17.27 -10.80
C ALA A 32 15.18 -15.96 -10.14
N GLU A 33 14.78 -14.80 -10.68
CA GLU A 33 15.12 -13.50 -10.10
C GLU A 33 14.35 -13.24 -8.80
N LEU A 34 13.08 -13.63 -8.73
CA LEU A 34 12.28 -13.52 -7.52
C LEU A 34 12.89 -14.31 -6.35
N ARG A 35 13.58 -15.42 -6.64
CA ARG A 35 14.28 -16.22 -5.62
C ARG A 35 15.63 -15.68 -5.20
N ARG A 36 16.23 -14.74 -5.95
CA ARG A 36 17.54 -14.15 -5.60
C ARG A 36 17.42 -13.25 -4.37
N PRO A 37 18.52 -13.10 -3.59
CA PRO A 37 18.61 -12.12 -2.53
C PRO A 37 18.25 -10.71 -3.02
N SER A 38 17.57 -9.95 -2.17
CA SER A 38 17.40 -8.51 -2.29
C SER A 38 18.55 -7.79 -1.59
N ALA A 39 18.51 -6.45 -1.59
CA ALA A 39 19.43 -5.65 -0.79
C ALA A 39 19.11 -5.70 0.72
N LEU A 40 17.94 -6.19 1.10
CA LEU A 40 17.56 -6.37 2.50
C LEU A 40 18.11 -7.72 3.02
N PRO A 41 18.85 -7.73 4.15
CA PRO A 41 19.39 -8.96 4.72
C PRO A 41 18.31 -10.02 4.96
N GLY A 42 18.57 -11.25 4.52
CA GLY A 42 17.64 -12.39 4.69
C GLY A 42 16.41 -12.38 3.78
N TRP A 43 16.19 -11.33 2.98
CA TRP A 43 15.01 -11.23 2.12
C TRP A 43 15.36 -11.48 0.66
N SER A 44 14.63 -12.38 0.01
CA SER A 44 14.63 -12.46 -1.46
C SER A 44 13.80 -11.34 -2.08
N ARG A 45 13.92 -11.13 -3.39
CA ARG A 45 13.05 -10.19 -4.12
C ARG A 45 11.57 -10.55 -3.99
N ALA A 46 11.23 -11.84 -3.90
CA ALA A 46 9.86 -12.28 -3.61
C ALA A 46 9.36 -11.80 -2.25
N HIS A 47 10.21 -11.73 -1.21
CA HIS A 47 9.82 -11.19 0.09
C HIS A 47 9.48 -9.70 -0.01
N VAL A 48 10.27 -8.95 -0.80
CA VAL A 48 10.01 -7.53 -1.05
C VAL A 48 8.67 -7.35 -1.76
N VAL A 49 8.39 -8.11 -2.82
CA VAL A 49 7.12 -8.05 -3.55
C VAL A 49 5.94 -8.41 -2.64
N ALA A 50 6.02 -9.52 -1.90
CA ALA A 50 5.00 -9.93 -0.94
C ALA A 50 4.76 -8.87 0.14
N HIS A 51 5.83 -8.27 0.68
CA HIS A 51 5.72 -7.20 1.65
C HIS A 51 4.99 -5.99 1.08
N LEU A 52 5.35 -5.55 -0.13
CA LEU A 52 4.72 -4.41 -0.78
C LEU A 52 3.21 -4.65 -0.98
N ALA A 53 2.83 -5.87 -1.40
CA ALA A 53 1.42 -6.26 -1.51
C ALA A 53 0.69 -6.17 -0.17
N ARG A 54 1.23 -6.78 0.90
CA ARG A 54 0.64 -6.70 2.25
C ARG A 54 0.61 -5.28 2.83
N ASN A 55 1.58 -4.43 2.48
CA ASN A 55 1.57 -3.02 2.86
C ASN A 55 0.44 -2.26 2.12
N ALA A 56 0.24 -2.53 0.84
CA ALA A 56 -0.83 -1.92 0.06
C ALA A 56 -2.21 -2.33 0.57
N ASP A 57 -2.43 -3.62 0.85
CA ASP A 57 -3.68 -4.12 1.43
C ASP A 57 -3.98 -3.45 2.78
N ALA A 58 -2.98 -3.38 3.65
CA ALA A 58 -3.12 -2.77 4.97
C ALA A 58 -3.38 -1.25 4.89
N THR A 59 -2.77 -0.57 3.93
CA THR A 59 -3.00 0.87 3.73
C THR A 59 -4.40 1.12 3.16
N ALA A 60 -4.84 0.31 2.20
CA ALA A 60 -6.19 0.40 1.65
C ALA A 60 -7.26 0.15 2.73
N ARG A 61 -7.04 -0.84 3.60
CA ARG A 61 -7.88 -1.10 4.79
C ARG A 61 -8.04 0.15 5.64
N ARG A 62 -6.93 0.81 6.01
CA ARG A 62 -6.98 2.03 6.83
C ARG A 62 -7.71 3.18 6.13
N VAL A 63 -7.49 3.38 4.83
CA VAL A 63 -8.22 4.40 4.04
C VAL A 63 -9.71 4.09 4.05
N HIS A 64 -10.12 2.84 3.84
CA HIS A 64 -11.52 2.44 3.90
C HIS A 64 -12.14 2.58 5.29
N GLY A 65 -11.39 2.30 6.35
CA GLY A 65 -11.81 2.56 7.73
C GLY A 65 -12.04 4.05 7.97
N ALA A 66 -11.06 4.89 7.61
CA ALA A 66 -11.15 6.33 7.75
C ALA A 66 -12.35 6.93 6.99
N LEU A 67 -12.64 6.46 5.78
CA LEU A 67 -13.83 6.87 5.01
C LEU A 67 -15.16 6.50 5.67
N ARG A 68 -15.16 5.53 6.59
CA ARG A 68 -16.33 5.14 7.41
C ARG A 68 -16.29 5.73 8.82
N GLY A 69 -15.27 6.51 9.17
CA GLY A 69 -15.05 7.01 10.54
C GLY A 69 -14.61 5.93 11.54
N ILE A 70 -14.01 4.83 11.07
CA ILE A 70 -13.56 3.71 11.90
C ILE A 70 -12.03 3.63 11.86
N ASP A 71 -11.37 3.64 13.02
CA ASP A 71 -9.93 3.35 13.09
C ASP A 71 -9.70 1.84 13.02
N GLU A 72 -9.39 1.35 11.82
CA GLU A 72 -9.03 -0.05 11.63
C GLU A 72 -7.53 -0.29 11.86
N PRO A 73 -7.15 -1.33 12.61
CA PRO A 73 -5.77 -1.68 12.79
C PRO A 73 -5.12 -2.01 11.45
N LYS A 74 -3.90 -1.50 11.23
CA LYS A 74 -3.13 -1.74 9.99
C LYS A 74 -2.97 -3.25 9.74
N TYR A 75 -2.61 -3.99 10.79
CA TYR A 75 -2.53 -5.44 10.81
C TYR A 75 -3.36 -5.96 11.99
N PRO A 76 -4.59 -6.47 11.77
CA PRO A 76 -5.48 -6.93 12.84
C PRO A 76 -4.84 -7.96 13.78
N GLY A 77 -4.05 -8.89 13.24
CA GLY A 77 -3.24 -9.87 13.99
C GLY A 77 -1.79 -9.43 14.22
N GLY A 78 -1.52 -8.13 14.12
CA GLY A 78 -0.22 -7.53 14.39
C GLY A 78 0.90 -7.94 13.42
N GLU A 79 2.14 -7.74 13.87
CA GLU A 79 3.35 -8.03 13.08
C GLU A 79 3.50 -9.52 12.77
N GLY A 80 3.10 -10.40 13.70
CA GLY A 80 3.14 -11.85 13.52
C GLY A 80 2.29 -12.33 12.35
N GLN A 81 1.06 -11.81 12.21
CA GLN A 81 0.21 -12.09 11.05
C GLN A 81 0.91 -11.64 9.75
N ARG A 82 1.37 -10.39 9.70
CA ARG A 82 2.04 -9.84 8.51
C ARG A 82 3.23 -10.70 8.09
N THR A 83 4.09 -11.07 9.03
CA THR A 83 5.26 -11.91 8.74
C THR A 83 4.84 -13.26 8.19
N LYS A 84 3.85 -13.93 8.80
CA LYS A 84 3.33 -15.21 8.30
C LYS A 84 2.76 -15.10 6.90
N GLU A 85 2.00 -14.05 6.60
CA GLU A 85 1.43 -13.83 5.27
C GLU A 85 2.51 -13.61 4.20
N ILE A 86 3.59 -12.88 4.53
CA ILE A 86 4.73 -12.71 3.64
C ILE A 86 5.39 -14.06 3.35
N GLU A 87 5.66 -14.86 4.38
CA GLU A 87 6.28 -16.19 4.23
C GLU A 87 5.45 -17.17 3.41
N VAL A 88 4.11 -17.06 3.49
CA VAL A 88 3.19 -17.83 2.64
C VAL A 88 3.28 -17.35 1.19
N SER A 89 3.19 -16.04 0.94
CA SER A 89 3.24 -15.46 -0.40
C SER A 89 4.55 -15.77 -1.13
N VAL A 90 5.68 -15.77 -0.43
CA VAL A 90 6.99 -16.07 -1.02
C VAL A 90 7.05 -17.46 -1.65
N ARG A 91 6.25 -18.42 -1.17
CA ARG A 91 6.24 -19.80 -1.68
C ARG A 91 5.35 -19.99 -2.92
N GLN A 92 4.57 -18.97 -3.28
CA GLN A 92 3.70 -19.00 -4.46
C GLN A 92 4.51 -18.99 -5.76
N SER A 93 3.87 -19.42 -6.85
CA SER A 93 4.45 -19.29 -8.19
C SER A 93 4.69 -17.82 -8.53
N ARG A 94 5.61 -17.51 -9.46
CA ARG A 94 5.75 -16.16 -10.00
C ARG A 94 4.40 -15.58 -10.43
N THR A 95 3.59 -16.34 -11.16
CA THR A 95 2.30 -15.85 -11.68
C THR A 95 1.39 -15.40 -10.55
N ASP A 96 1.23 -16.21 -9.51
CA ASP A 96 0.35 -15.91 -8.40
C ASP A 96 0.87 -14.75 -7.55
N LEU A 97 2.18 -14.70 -7.30
CA LEU A 97 2.81 -13.63 -6.53
C LEU A 97 2.69 -12.27 -7.24
N LEU A 98 2.88 -12.25 -8.55
CA LEU A 98 2.76 -11.02 -9.34
C LEU A 98 1.30 -10.57 -9.48
N ALA A 99 0.37 -11.51 -9.68
CA ALA A 99 -1.07 -11.22 -9.70
C ALA A 99 -1.57 -10.70 -8.34
N ASP A 100 -1.02 -11.23 -7.23
CA ASP A 100 -1.29 -10.73 -5.88
C ASP A 100 -0.82 -9.27 -5.72
N ALA A 101 0.41 -8.97 -6.11
CA ALA A 101 0.94 -7.61 -6.06
C ALA A 101 0.13 -6.62 -6.91
N GLU A 102 -0.24 -7.01 -8.14
CA GLU A 102 -1.07 -6.20 -9.03
C GLU A 102 -2.44 -5.90 -8.41
N ARG A 103 -3.12 -6.92 -7.88
CA ARG A 103 -4.39 -6.76 -7.16
C ARG A 103 -4.25 -5.79 -5.99
N SER A 104 -3.28 -6.00 -5.11
CA SER A 104 -3.09 -5.18 -3.91
C SER A 104 -2.82 -3.71 -4.26
N PHE A 105 -2.01 -3.45 -5.29
CA PHE A 105 -1.75 -2.09 -5.77
C PHE A 105 -2.99 -1.45 -6.41
N HIS A 106 -3.78 -2.22 -7.15
CA HIS A 106 -5.04 -1.74 -7.72
C HIS A 106 -6.07 -1.38 -6.63
N VAL A 107 -6.19 -2.20 -5.59
CA VAL A 107 -7.07 -1.94 -4.43
C VAL A 107 -6.63 -0.65 -3.73
N LEU A 108 -5.34 -0.46 -3.50
CA LEU A 108 -4.80 0.76 -2.91
C LEU A 108 -5.08 2.00 -3.78
N ALA A 109 -4.82 1.90 -5.08
CA ALA A 109 -5.08 3.00 -6.02
C ALA A 109 -6.55 3.39 -6.02
N THR A 110 -7.45 2.40 -6.01
CA THR A 110 -8.90 2.62 -5.93
C THR A 110 -9.31 3.29 -4.62
N ALA A 111 -8.72 2.88 -3.48
CA ALA A 111 -9.00 3.49 -2.19
C ALA A 111 -8.66 4.99 -2.17
N PHE A 112 -7.54 5.40 -2.78
CA PHE A 112 -7.16 6.80 -2.92
C PHE A 112 -7.93 7.55 -4.03
N GLY A 113 -8.29 6.85 -5.11
CA GLY A 113 -9.04 7.39 -6.26
C GLY A 113 -10.50 7.71 -5.97
N LYS A 114 -11.07 7.17 -4.89
CA LYS A 114 -12.45 7.48 -4.43
C LYS A 114 -12.67 8.96 -4.03
N ARG A 115 -11.68 9.85 -4.14
CA ARG A 115 -11.82 11.31 -3.99
C ARG A 115 -12.10 12.09 -5.29
N ARG A 116 -12.83 11.51 -6.25
CA ARG A 116 -13.48 12.32 -7.32
C ARG A 116 -14.90 12.81 -6.95
N GLN A 117 -15.43 12.45 -5.78
CA GLN A 117 -16.83 12.72 -5.39
C GLN A 117 -17.06 13.34 -3.99
N THR A 118 -16.03 13.84 -3.31
CA THR A 118 -16.22 14.63 -2.07
C THR A 118 -15.81 16.09 -2.24
N ALA A 119 -16.12 16.68 -3.39
CA ALA A 119 -16.33 18.12 -3.48
C ALA A 119 -17.66 18.45 -2.77
N GLY A 120 -17.63 18.43 -1.44
CA GLY A 120 -18.84 18.60 -0.63
C GLY A 120 -18.66 18.55 0.89
N LEU A 121 -17.42 18.45 1.41
CA LEU A 121 -17.18 18.74 2.82
C LEU A 121 -16.74 20.20 2.96
N THR A 122 -17.68 21.10 2.68
CA THR A 122 -17.65 22.48 3.17
C THR A 122 -18.29 22.48 4.55
N GLY A 123 -17.50 22.70 5.61
CA GLY A 123 -18.03 22.90 6.95
C GLY A 123 -17.08 22.36 8.03
N SER A 124 -16.55 23.29 8.80
CA SER A 124 -15.68 23.09 9.96
C SER A 124 -16.33 22.27 11.07
N THR A 125 -15.58 21.33 11.67
CA THR A 125 -15.72 20.92 13.07
C THR A 125 -14.38 20.40 13.60
N TRP A 126 -13.42 21.31 13.79
CA TRP A 126 -12.25 21.05 14.67
C TRP A 126 -12.21 22.02 15.86
N GLU A 127 -13.32 22.69 16.17
CA GLU A 127 -13.42 23.53 17.37
C GLU A 127 -14.45 22.96 18.35
N ALA A 128 -13.98 22.83 19.59
CA ALA A 128 -14.67 22.63 20.86
C ALA A 128 -14.70 21.19 21.41
N GLU A 129 -13.64 20.82 22.14
CA GLU A 129 -13.75 20.25 23.49
C GLU A 129 -12.36 20.27 24.17
N ALA A 130 -11.94 21.48 24.55
CA ALA A 130 -10.87 21.68 25.51
C ALA A 130 -11.18 22.92 26.36
N THR A 131 -12.19 22.84 27.23
CA THR A 131 -12.27 23.72 28.39
C THR A 131 -12.98 23.00 29.53
N GLN A 132 -12.19 22.75 30.59
CA GLN A 132 -12.48 22.50 32.01
C GLN A 132 -13.67 21.63 32.44
#